data_AF-A0A7J3S718-F1
#
_entry.id   AF-A0A7J3S718-F1
#
_cell.length_a   1.000
_cell.length_b   1.000
_cell.length_c   1.000
_cell.angle_alpha   90.00
_cell.angle_beta   90.00
_cell.angle_gamma   90.00
#
_symmetry.space_group_name_H-M   'P 1'
#
loop_
_entity.id
_entity.type
_entity.pdbx_description
1 polymer ?
#
loop_
_entity_poly.entity_id
_entity_poly.type
_entity_poly.pdbx_seq_one_letter_code
_entity_poly.pdbx_strand_id
1 'polypeptide(L)' 'MLKHLNHRKQATIIEKALKKTLKKGIKTPDLGGKHTTTQVAKAIKKELLKITT' A
#
# COMPACT_ATOMS: atom_id res chain seq x y z
N MET A 1 -7.18 3.92 -12.22
CA MET A 1 -7.79 2.68 -12.77
C MET A 1 -9.00 2.20 -11.96
N LEU A 2 -8.86 1.60 -10.77
CA LEU A 2 -10.00 0.98 -10.04
C LEU A 2 -11.21 1.90 -9.81
N LYS A 3 -10.97 3.19 -9.50
CA LYS A 3 -12.05 4.19 -9.37
C LYS A 3 -12.85 4.37 -10.68
N HIS A 4 -12.18 4.30 -11.85
CA HIS A 4 -12.81 4.39 -13.18
C HIS A 4 -13.56 3.11 -13.58
N LEU A 5 -13.17 1.96 -13.03
CA LEU A 5 -13.87 0.69 -13.20
C LEU A 5 -14.99 0.49 -12.17
N ASN A 6 -15.45 1.55 -11.51
CA ASN A 6 -16.44 1.53 -10.43
C ASN A 6 -16.08 0.68 -9.18
N HIS A 7 -14.82 0.23 -9.05
CA HIS A 7 -14.28 -0.46 -7.87
C HIS A 7 -13.78 0.52 -6.80
N ARG A 8 -14.66 1.45 -6.39
CA ARG A 8 -14.29 2.56 -5.47
C ARG A 8 -13.86 2.06 -4.09
N LYS A 9 -14.56 1.06 -3.53
CA LYS A 9 -14.24 0.49 -2.20
C LYS A 9 -12.83 -0.13 -2.20
N GLN A 10 -12.52 -0.94 -3.21
CA GLN A 10 -11.22 -1.59 -3.38
C GLN A 10 -10.10 -0.54 -3.53
N ALA A 11 -10.33 0.48 -4.36
CA ALA A 11 -9.38 1.57 -4.54
C ALA A 11 -9.06 2.29 -3.22
N THR A 12 -10.08 2.62 -2.43
CA THR A 12 -9.91 3.28 -1.12
C THR A 12 -9.14 2.40 -0.13
N ILE A 13 -9.44 1.10 -0.09
CA ILE A 13 -8.77 0.17 0.82
C ILE A 13 -7.29 0.01 0.45
N ILE A 14 -6.97 -0.13 -0.84
CA ILE A 14 -5.58 -0.20 -1.34
C ILE A 14 -4.82 1.10 -1.04
N GLU A 15 -5.45 2.25 -1.30
CA GLU A 15 -4.86 3.57 -1.02
C GLU A 15 -4.57 3.75 0.48
N LYS A 16 -5.48 3.28 1.35
CA LYS A 16 -5.30 3.28 2.80
C LYS A 16 -4.13 2.37 3.25
N ALA A 17 -4.02 1.18 2.68
CA ALA A 17 -2.93 0.25 2.97
C ALA A 17 -1.57 0.85 2.57
N LEU A 18 -1.48 1.40 1.35
CA LEU A 18 -0.28 2.10 0.86
C LEU A 18 0.13 3.24 1.81
N LYS A 19 -0.81 4.14 2.14
CA LYS A 19 -0.55 5.28 3.04
C LYS A 19 -0.07 4.83 4.42
N LYS A 20 -0.64 3.76 4.98
CA LYS A 20 -0.18 3.19 6.26
C LYS A 20 1.25 2.63 6.17
N THR A 21 1.58 1.92 5.10
CA THR A 21 2.93 1.37 4.88
C THR A 21 3.96 2.50 4.79
N LEU A 22 3.69 3.54 4.00
CA LEU A 22 4.60 4.68 3.86
C LEU A 22 4.77 5.46 5.18
N LYS A 23 3.68 5.65 5.95
CA LYS A 23 3.74 6.28 7.29
C LYS A 23 4.61 5.51 8.29
N LYS A 24 4.84 4.22 8.08
CA LYS A 24 5.76 3.40 8.90
C LYS A 24 7.22 3.48 8.44
N GLY A 25 7.53 4.34 7.46
CA GLY A 25 8.87 4.45 6.88
C GLY A 25 9.27 3.29 5.97
N ILE A 26 8.33 2.39 5.64
CA ILE A 26 8.57 1.26 4.73
C ILE A 26 8.42 1.76 3.30
N LYS A 27 9.52 2.28 2.75
CA LYS A 27 9.58 2.88 1.42
C LYS A 27 10.86 2.49 0.69
N THR A 28 10.82 2.59 -0.64
CA THR A 28 11.92 2.30 -1.56
C THR A 28 12.97 3.44 -1.57
N PRO A 29 14.18 3.22 -2.12
CA PRO A 29 15.25 4.22 -2.10
C PRO A 29 14.91 5.54 -2.80
N ASP A 30 14.12 5.51 -3.87
CA ASP A 30 13.61 6.70 -4.58
C ASP A 30 12.75 7.61 -3.69
N LEU A 31 12.13 7.05 -2.64
CA LEU A 31 11.37 7.81 -1.63
C LEU A 31 12.20 8.09 -0.36
N GLY A 32 13.52 7.95 -0.42
CA GLY A 32 14.43 8.13 0.72
C GLY A 32 14.30 7.02 1.77
N GLY A 33 14.01 5.79 1.34
CA GLY A 33 13.99 4.59 2.19
C GLY A 33 15.13 3.64 1.87
N LYS A 34 15.02 2.42 2.39
CA LYS A 34 16.02 1.35 2.21
C LYS A 34 15.43 0.01 1.79
N HIS A 35 14.11 -0.05 1.58
CA HIS A 35 13.43 -1.30 1.29
C HIS A 35 13.41 -1.58 -0.21
N THR A 36 13.51 -2.84 -0.62
CA THR A 36 13.30 -3.21 -2.03
C THR A 36 11.83 -3.11 -2.43
N THR A 37 11.57 -3.04 -3.74
CA THR A 37 10.21 -3.06 -4.29
C THR A 37 9.38 -4.22 -3.73
N THR A 38 9.97 -5.42 -3.67
CA THR A 38 9.32 -6.62 -3.13
C THR A 38 9.01 -6.50 -1.64
N GLN A 39 9.89 -5.89 -0.84
CA GLN A 39 9.64 -5.66 0.58
C GLN A 39 8.49 -4.67 0.80
N VAL A 40 8.46 -3.58 0.04
CA VAL A 40 7.36 -2.60 0.11
C VAL A 40 6.04 -3.24 -0.32
N ALA A 41 6.02 -4.00 -1.42
CA ALA A 41 4.82 -4.71 -1.88
C ALA A 41 4.29 -5.71 -0.84
N LYS A 42 5.17 -6.51 -0.21
CA LYS A 42 4.80 -7.42 0.88
C LYS A 42 4.23 -6.67 2.09
N ALA A 43 4.80 -5.52 2.43
CA ALA A 43 4.30 -4.68 3.53
C ALA A 43 2.92 -4.08 3.22
N ILE A 44 2.68 -3.62 1.98
CA ILE A 44 1.35 -3.17 1.53
C ILE A 44 0.34 -4.31 1.61
N LYS A 45 0.68 -5.52 1.14
CA LYS A 45 -0.19 -6.71 1.27
C LYS A 45 -0.53 -7.00 2.74
N LYS A 46 0.45 -6.88 3.65
CA LYS A 46 0.23 -7.08 5.09
C LYS A 46 -0.72 -6.03 5.69
N GLU A 47 -0.58 -4.76 5.33
CA GLU A 47 -1.51 -3.71 5.77
C GLU A 47 -2.90 -3.86 5.15
N LEU A 48 -2.98 -4.35 3.91
CA LEU A 48 -4.24 -4.63 3.23
C LEU A 48 -5.05 -5.69 3.98
N LEU A 49 -4.43 -6.82 4.32
CA LEU A 49 -5.09 -7.92 5.04
C LEU A 49 -5.66 -7.44 6.38
N LYS A 50 -4.93 -6.61 7.14
CA LYS A 50 -5.40 -6.03 8.41
C LYS A 50 -6.61 -5.08 8.28
N ILE A 51 -6.88 -4.55 7.09
CA ILE A 51 -8.03 -3.65 6.86
C ILE A 51 -9.26 -4.47 6.45
N THR A 52 -9.04 -5.62 5.82
CA THR A 52 -10.10 -6.50 5.29
C THR A 52 -10.50 -7.63 6.24
N THR A 53 -9.75 -7.83 7.33
CA THR A 53 -10.13 -8.71 8.44
C THR A 53 -10.88 -7.87 9.46
#